data_AF-A0A3C0Q383-F1
#
_entry.id   AF-A0A3C0Q383-F1
#
_cell.length_a   1.000
_cell.length_b   1.000
_cell.length_c   1.000
_cell.angle_alpha   90.00
_cell.angle_beta   90.00
_cell.angle_gamma   90.00
#
_symmetry.space_group_name_H-M   'P 1'
#
loop_
_entity.id
_entity.type
_entity.pdbx_description
1 polymer ?
#
loop_
_entity_poly.entity_id
_entity_poly.type
_entity_poly.pdbx_seq_one_letter_code
_entity_poly.pdbx_strand_id
1 'polypeptide(L)'
;MDSDQVGNLLGHFFSARGNKLYIYFMLGSLFYLFRYNIPLNKLLFVVSIAVCTVGAFMDLSHISSGLRFIAFSPFLVYITVYVGFLKIPSIPLYNRGDYSYGIYLYGFPIQQALIVIFPFLTSPLVHFAFSMVFVTAIAMLSWHYVEKPVLKLRKKFSFTARKSEIPVGTSIAPAMAS
;
A
#
# COMPACT_ATOMS: atom_id res chain seq x y z
N MET A 1 -21.26 -31.99 -6.73
CA MET A 1 -21.29 -30.51 -6.75
C MET A 1 -20.41 -30.12 -7.91
N ASP A 2 -20.98 -29.60 -8.99
CA ASP A 2 -20.22 -29.33 -10.23
C ASP A 2 -19.14 -28.29 -9.97
N SER A 3 -17.97 -28.50 -10.58
CA SER A 3 -16.81 -27.60 -10.51
C SER A 3 -17.16 -26.16 -10.87
N ASP A 4 -18.17 -25.99 -11.73
CA ASP A 4 -18.67 -24.70 -12.19
C ASP A 4 -19.49 -23.98 -11.11
N GLN A 5 -20.26 -24.73 -10.31
CA GLN A 5 -21.00 -24.15 -9.19
C GLN A 5 -20.08 -23.67 -8.07
N VAL A 6 -19.03 -24.45 -7.78
CA VAL A 6 -17.99 -24.04 -6.82
C VAL A 6 -17.28 -22.78 -7.32
N GLY A 7 -16.89 -22.73 -8.60
CA GLY A 7 -16.27 -21.55 -9.20
C GLY A 7 -17.13 -20.28 -9.13
N ASN A 8 -18.42 -20.41 -9.42
CA ASN A 8 -19.36 -19.28 -9.36
C ASN A 8 -19.62 -18.80 -7.93
N LEU A 9 -19.72 -19.72 -6.97
CA LEU A 9 -19.87 -19.40 -5.55
C LEU A 9 -18.64 -18.64 -5.02
N LEU A 10 -17.44 -19.17 -5.28
CA LEU A 10 -16.17 -18.51 -4.93
C LEU A 10 -16.04 -17.16 -5.64
N GLY A 11 -16.49 -17.07 -6.89
CA GLY A 11 -16.60 -15.83 -7.64
C GLY A 11 -17.43 -14.78 -6.91
N HIS A 12 -18.62 -15.13 -6.43
CA HIS A 12 -19.48 -14.19 -5.72
C HIS A 12 -18.87 -13.74 -4.38
N PHE A 13 -18.35 -14.69 -3.58
CA PHE A 13 -17.74 -14.37 -2.29
C PHE A 13 -16.46 -13.52 -2.41
N PHE A 14 -15.60 -13.81 -3.38
CA PHE A 14 -14.31 -13.11 -3.50
C PHE A 14 -14.32 -11.94 -4.48
N SER A 15 -15.33 -11.81 -5.34
CA SER A 15 -15.42 -10.67 -6.28
C SER A 15 -15.98 -9.40 -5.64
N ALA A 16 -16.72 -9.51 -4.53
CA ALA A 16 -17.17 -8.34 -3.77
C ALA A 16 -15.97 -7.44 -3.42
N ARG A 17 -16.05 -6.14 -3.76
CA ARG A 17 -14.90 -5.21 -3.78
C ARG A 17 -14.08 -5.20 -2.47
N GLY A 18 -14.72 -5.35 -1.32
CA GLY A 18 -14.05 -5.40 -0.01
C GLY A 18 -13.35 -6.72 0.29
N ASN A 19 -13.86 -7.85 -0.20
CA ASN A 19 -13.39 -9.19 0.19
C ASN A 19 -11.99 -9.51 -0.35
N LYS A 20 -11.63 -8.90 -1.49
CA LYS A 20 -10.30 -9.02 -2.10
C LYS A 20 -9.19 -8.51 -1.18
N LEU A 21 -9.45 -7.43 -0.44
CA LEU A 21 -8.47 -6.82 0.47
C LEU A 21 -8.08 -7.77 1.60
N TYR A 22 -9.05 -8.48 2.18
CA TYR A 22 -8.78 -9.46 3.23
C TYR A 22 -7.90 -10.60 2.73
N ILE A 23 -8.13 -11.10 1.51
CA ILE A 23 -7.29 -12.17 0.94
C ILE A 23 -5.85 -11.71 0.75
N TYR A 24 -5.65 -10.52 0.17
CA TYR A 24 -4.29 -9.99 0.01
C TYR A 24 -3.59 -9.78 1.34
N PHE A 25 -4.31 -9.29 2.35
CA PHE A 25 -3.79 -9.14 3.70
C PHE A 25 -3.38 -10.50 4.31
N MET A 26 -4.27 -11.50 4.25
CA MET A 26 -4.00 -12.84 4.78
C MET A 26 -2.83 -13.53 4.05
N LEU A 27 -2.76 -13.43 2.73
CA LEU A 27 -1.63 -13.93 1.94
C LEU A 27 -0.32 -13.22 2.32
N GLY A 28 -0.36 -11.91 2.53
CA GLY A 28 0.79 -11.15 3.04
C GLY A 28 1.23 -11.63 4.43
N SER A 29 0.30 -11.87 5.35
CA SER A 29 0.60 -12.44 6.66
C SER A 29 1.20 -13.85 6.56
N LEU A 30 0.72 -14.68 5.64
CA LEU A 30 1.26 -16.02 5.38
C LEU A 30 2.70 -15.95 4.85
N PHE A 31 2.97 -15.04 3.91
CA PHE A 31 4.32 -14.79 3.41
C PHE A 31 5.26 -14.32 4.53
N TYR A 32 4.77 -13.51 5.45
CA TYR A 32 5.53 -13.10 6.63
C TYR A 32 5.84 -14.27 7.57
N LEU A 33 4.88 -15.18 7.80
CA LEU A 33 5.08 -16.38 8.62
C LEU A 33 6.16 -17.28 8.03
N PHE A 34 6.16 -17.46 6.70
CA PHE A 34 7.13 -18.29 5.97
C PHE A 34 8.33 -17.51 5.42
N ARG A 35 8.62 -16.32 5.96
CA ARG A 35 9.67 -15.41 5.44
C ARG A 35 11.06 -16.04 5.33
N TYR A 36 11.38 -17.02 6.17
CA TYR A 36 12.68 -17.70 6.17
C TYR A 36 12.78 -18.77 5.08
N ASN A 37 11.66 -19.24 4.55
CA ASN A 37 11.58 -20.29 3.54
C ASN A 37 11.37 -19.74 2.13
N ILE A 38 10.93 -18.49 1.99
CA ILE A 38 10.63 -17.86 0.68
C ILE A 38 11.89 -17.15 0.18
N PRO A 39 12.57 -17.67 -0.87
CA PRO A 39 13.74 -16.99 -1.42
C PRO A 39 13.31 -15.73 -2.19
N LEU A 40 13.98 -14.61 -1.91
CA LEU A 40 13.87 -13.37 -2.68
C LEU A 40 14.83 -13.42 -3.87
N ASN A 41 14.45 -14.09 -4.95
CA ASN A 41 15.27 -14.19 -6.15
C ASN A 41 14.65 -13.39 -7.31
N LYS A 42 15.52 -12.88 -8.21
CA LYS A 42 15.09 -12.11 -9.38
C LYS A 42 14.27 -12.96 -10.36
N LEU A 43 14.55 -14.27 -10.44
CA LEU A 43 13.89 -15.18 -11.36
C LEU A 43 12.40 -15.36 -11.00
N LEU A 44 12.06 -15.68 -9.75
CA LEU A 44 10.67 -15.81 -9.31
C LEU A 44 9.93 -14.49 -9.46
N PHE A 45 10.61 -13.35 -9.25
CA PHE A 45 10.02 -12.03 -9.50
C PHE A 45 9.62 -11.85 -10.96
N VAL A 46 10.54 -12.11 -11.90
CA VAL A 46 10.26 -12.01 -13.35
C VAL A 46 9.20 -13.03 -13.79
N VAL A 47 9.27 -14.27 -13.30
CA VAL A 47 8.26 -15.31 -13.58
C VAL A 47 6.89 -14.89 -13.05
N SER A 48 6.82 -14.32 -11.85
CA SER A 48 5.55 -13.83 -11.29
C SER A 48 4.96 -12.72 -12.15
N ILE A 49 5.78 -11.77 -12.63
CA ILE A 49 5.33 -10.72 -13.56
C ILE A 49 4.83 -11.33 -14.86
N ALA A 50 5.57 -12.28 -15.43
CA ALA A 50 5.19 -12.94 -16.68
C ALA A 50 3.84 -13.67 -16.54
N VAL A 51 3.65 -14.42 -15.45
CA VAL A 51 2.39 -15.12 -15.14
C VAL A 51 1.22 -14.13 -15.03
N CYS A 52 1.39 -13.03 -14.29
CA CYS A 52 0.35 -12.01 -14.16
C CYS A 52 0.04 -11.31 -15.49
N THR A 53 1.07 -11.04 -16.30
CA THR A 53 0.92 -10.35 -17.59
C THR A 53 0.23 -11.26 -18.60
N VAL A 54 0.71 -12.48 -18.77
CA VAL A 54 0.10 -13.49 -19.65
C VAL A 54 -1.34 -13.76 -19.21
N GLY A 55 -1.60 -13.92 -17.91
CA GLY A 55 -2.95 -14.11 -17.37
C GLY A 55 -3.89 -12.93 -17.61
N ALA A 56 -3.37 -11.71 -17.77
CA ALA A 56 -4.16 -10.52 -18.10
C ALA A 56 -4.51 -10.41 -19.59
N PHE A 57 -3.69 -10.97 -20.48
CA PHE A 57 -3.90 -10.92 -21.94
C PHE A 57 -4.52 -12.19 -22.53
N MET A 58 -4.43 -13.33 -21.84
CA MET A 58 -5.08 -14.56 -22.28
C MET A 58 -6.59 -14.50 -22.00
N ASP A 59 -7.38 -14.99 -22.96
CA ASP A 59 -8.81 -15.16 -22.77
C ASP A 59 -9.07 -16.40 -21.89
N LEU A 60 -9.22 -16.14 -20.58
CA LEU A 60 -9.59 -17.14 -19.59
C LEU A 60 -11.10 -17.06 -19.28
N SER A 61 -11.95 -16.72 -20.27
CA SER A 61 -13.41 -16.63 -20.10
C SER A 61 -14.05 -17.92 -19.57
N HIS A 62 -13.47 -19.08 -19.85
CA HIS A 62 -13.92 -20.38 -19.33
C HIS A 62 -13.64 -20.60 -17.83
N ILE A 63 -12.79 -19.79 -17.20
CA ILE A 63 -12.45 -19.93 -15.77
C ILE A 63 -13.22 -18.89 -14.97
N SER A 64 -13.88 -19.36 -13.90
CA SER A 64 -14.61 -18.46 -13.00
C SER A 64 -13.72 -17.34 -12.44
N SER A 65 -14.28 -16.13 -12.33
CA SER A 65 -13.56 -14.94 -11.85
C SER A 65 -12.95 -15.10 -10.46
N GLY A 66 -13.57 -15.89 -9.59
CA GLY A 66 -13.04 -16.18 -8.24
C GLY A 66 -11.80 -17.07 -8.28
N LEU A 67 -11.81 -18.11 -9.13
CA LEU A 67 -10.67 -19.01 -9.25
C LEU A 67 -9.46 -18.30 -9.88
N ARG A 68 -9.70 -17.46 -10.90
CA ARG A 68 -8.66 -16.59 -11.47
C ARG A 68 -8.04 -15.70 -10.39
N PHE A 69 -8.88 -15.04 -9.58
CA PHE A 69 -8.40 -14.18 -8.49
C PHE A 69 -7.47 -14.94 -7.53
N ILE A 70 -7.95 -16.07 -6.97
CA ILE A 70 -7.17 -16.87 -6.01
C ILE A 70 -5.86 -17.37 -6.63
N ALA A 71 -5.87 -17.79 -7.90
CA ALA A 71 -4.69 -18.29 -8.59
C ALA A 71 -3.61 -17.21 -8.79
N PHE A 72 -3.99 -15.98 -9.15
CA PHE A 72 -3.03 -14.90 -9.41
C PHE A 72 -2.62 -14.10 -8.16
N SER A 73 -3.42 -14.10 -7.09
CA SER A 73 -3.14 -13.32 -5.88
C SER A 73 -1.76 -13.60 -5.24
N PRO A 74 -1.27 -14.84 -5.09
CA PRO A 74 0.04 -15.11 -4.50
C PRO A 74 1.20 -14.49 -5.31
N PHE A 75 1.10 -14.49 -6.64
CA PHE A 75 2.11 -13.88 -7.51
C PHE A 75 2.14 -12.35 -7.35
N LEU A 76 0.97 -11.72 -7.27
CA LEU A 76 0.86 -10.29 -6.98
C LEU A 76 1.44 -9.92 -5.62
N VAL A 77 1.19 -10.76 -4.60
CA VAL A 77 1.78 -10.57 -3.26
C VAL A 77 3.30 -10.73 -3.31
N TYR A 78 3.83 -11.74 -4.01
CA TYR A 78 5.27 -11.92 -4.18
C TYR A 78 5.92 -10.72 -4.87
N ILE A 79 5.32 -10.22 -5.96
CA ILE A 79 5.77 -9.00 -6.66
C ILE A 79 5.81 -7.82 -5.69
N THR A 80 4.74 -7.62 -4.91
CA THR A 80 4.64 -6.51 -3.95
C THR A 80 5.71 -6.60 -2.87
N VAL A 81 5.90 -7.80 -2.28
CA VAL A 81 6.95 -8.05 -1.28
C VAL A 81 8.33 -7.81 -1.88
N TYR A 82 8.62 -8.37 -3.05
CA TYR A 82 9.90 -8.21 -3.72
C TYR A 82 10.21 -6.72 -3.99
N VAL A 83 9.23 -5.97 -4.50
CA VAL A 83 9.37 -4.52 -4.71
C VAL A 83 9.60 -3.78 -3.40
N GLY A 84 8.94 -4.17 -2.31
CA GLY A 84 9.17 -3.60 -0.99
C GLY A 84 10.59 -3.79 -0.45
N PHE A 85 11.29 -4.85 -0.87
CA PHE A 85 12.69 -5.09 -0.53
C PHE A 85 13.70 -4.50 -1.53
N LEU A 86 13.22 -3.97 -2.66
CA LEU A 86 14.10 -3.26 -3.60
C LEU A 86 14.61 -1.97 -2.94
N LYS A 87 15.92 -1.77 -3.00
CA LYS A 87 16.54 -0.48 -2.65
C LYS A 87 16.24 0.51 -3.77
N ILE A 88 15.08 1.13 -3.71
CA ILE A 88 14.68 2.18 -4.66
C ILE A 88 15.52 3.43 -4.34
N PRO A 89 16.26 4.00 -5.31
CA PRO A 89 17.00 5.23 -5.09
C PRO A 89 16.03 6.32 -4.66
N SER A 90 16.39 7.04 -3.59
CA SER A 90 15.54 8.13 -3.12
C SER A 90 15.47 9.23 -4.18
N ILE A 91 14.25 9.64 -4.52
CA ILE A 91 14.01 10.71 -5.48
C ILE A 91 14.28 12.04 -4.75
N PRO A 92 15.24 12.88 -5.19
CA PRO A 92 15.64 14.09 -4.48
C PRO A 92 14.49 15.05 -4.18
N LEU A 93 13.46 15.05 -5.02
CA LEU A 93 12.25 15.84 -4.83
C LEU A 93 11.53 15.46 -3.53
N TYR A 94 11.32 14.16 -3.29
CA TYR A 94 10.59 13.63 -2.13
C TYR A 94 11.36 13.74 -0.81
N ASN A 95 12.67 14.01 -0.84
CA ASN A 95 13.45 14.25 0.39
C ASN A 95 13.24 15.65 0.98
N ARG A 96 12.53 16.55 0.27
CA ARG A 96 12.31 17.95 0.71
C ARG A 96 11.07 18.14 1.59
N GLY A 97 10.24 17.10 1.75
CA GLY A 97 9.04 17.12 2.56
C GLY A 97 8.26 15.81 2.54
N ASP A 98 7.34 15.63 3.49
CA ASP A 98 6.52 14.41 3.60
C ASP A 98 5.32 14.45 2.63
N TYR A 99 5.61 14.58 1.32
CA TYR A 99 4.58 14.71 0.27
C TYR A 99 3.68 13.49 0.15
N SER A 100 4.12 12.34 0.64
CA SER A 100 3.35 11.09 0.68
C SER A 100 2.00 11.25 1.37
N TYR A 101 1.93 12.10 2.41
CA TYR A 101 0.65 12.39 3.07
C TYR A 101 -0.31 13.14 2.14
N GLY A 102 0.17 14.21 1.47
CA GLY A 102 -0.64 14.95 0.50
C GLY A 102 -1.08 14.08 -0.68
N ILE A 103 -0.21 13.21 -1.19
CA ILE A 103 -0.54 12.28 -2.28
C ILE A 103 -1.65 11.32 -1.84
N TYR A 104 -1.58 10.79 -0.62
CA TYR A 104 -2.61 9.93 -0.06
C TYR A 104 -3.96 10.66 0.05
N LEU A 105 -3.95 11.91 0.53
CA LEU A 105 -5.17 12.68 0.74
C LEU A 105 -5.83 13.12 -0.58
N TYR A 106 -5.05 13.58 -1.55
CA TYR A 106 -5.57 14.18 -2.78
C TYR A 106 -5.57 13.25 -3.99
N GLY A 107 -4.98 12.05 -3.90
CA GLY A 107 -4.86 11.12 -5.02
C GLY A 107 -6.19 10.81 -5.71
N PHE A 108 -7.14 10.29 -4.95
CA PHE A 108 -8.46 9.92 -5.47
C PHE A 108 -9.27 11.12 -6.02
N PRO A 109 -9.47 12.23 -5.28
CA PRO A 109 -10.26 13.35 -5.81
C PRO A 109 -9.63 13.98 -7.05
N ILE A 110 -8.30 14.05 -7.14
CA ILE A 110 -7.63 14.56 -8.35
C ILE A 110 -7.82 13.61 -9.54
N GLN A 111 -7.71 12.29 -9.33
CA GLN A 111 -8.02 11.32 -10.39
C GLN A 111 -9.46 11.50 -10.89
N GLN A 112 -10.45 11.61 -9.99
CA GLN A 112 -11.84 11.82 -10.39
C GLN A 112 -12.04 13.15 -11.13
N ALA A 113 -11.43 14.24 -10.66
CA ALA A 113 -11.48 15.53 -11.35
C ALA A 113 -10.88 15.44 -12.76
N LEU A 114 -9.75 14.74 -12.94
CA LEU A 114 -9.13 14.56 -14.25
C LEU A 114 -9.97 13.70 -15.18
N ILE A 115 -10.69 12.69 -14.68
CA ILE A 115 -11.65 11.92 -15.51
C ILE A 115 -12.74 12.82 -16.07
N VAL A 116 -13.28 13.73 -15.23
CA VAL A 116 -14.36 14.64 -15.64
C VAL A 116 -13.87 15.74 -16.59
N ILE A 117 -12.69 16.31 -16.32
CA ILE A 117 -12.15 17.43 -17.11
C ILE A 117 -11.51 16.96 -18.42
N PHE A 118 -10.87 15.79 -18.43
CA PHE A 118 -10.17 15.24 -19.59
C PHE A 118 -10.73 13.86 -19.99
N PRO A 119 -11.99 13.79 -20.48
CA PRO A 119 -12.65 12.51 -20.79
C PRO A 119 -11.98 11.76 -21.96
N PHE A 120 -11.15 12.44 -22.75
CA PHE A 120 -10.37 11.83 -23.84
C PHE A 120 -9.17 11.00 -23.34
N LEU A 121 -8.79 11.12 -22.06
CA LEU A 121 -7.74 10.29 -21.45
C LEU A 121 -8.28 8.90 -21.11
N THR A 122 -8.50 8.08 -22.14
CA THR A 122 -9.07 6.74 -21.99
C THR A 122 -8.05 5.68 -21.55
N SER A 123 -6.76 5.91 -21.81
CA SER A 123 -5.70 4.98 -21.43
C SER A 123 -5.43 5.05 -19.91
N PRO A 124 -5.56 3.93 -19.16
CA PRO A 124 -5.32 3.90 -17.73
C PRO A 124 -3.89 4.34 -17.34
N LEU A 125 -2.89 3.98 -18.16
CA LEU A 125 -1.49 4.35 -17.91
C LEU A 125 -1.28 5.85 -18.10
N VAL A 126 -1.87 6.43 -19.15
CA VAL A 126 -1.78 7.88 -19.39
C VAL A 126 -2.51 8.63 -18.28
N HIS A 127 -3.69 8.16 -17.90
CA HIS A 127 -4.46 8.75 -16.80
C HIS A 127 -3.69 8.69 -15.47
N PHE A 128 -3.05 7.56 -15.16
CA PHE A 128 -2.21 7.40 -13.97
C PHE A 128 -1.01 8.35 -13.99
N ALA A 129 -0.26 8.39 -15.09
CA ALA A 129 0.91 9.26 -15.21
C ALA A 129 0.53 10.75 -15.07
N PHE A 130 -0.56 11.16 -15.73
CA PHE A 130 -1.06 12.53 -15.65
C PHE A 130 -1.53 12.86 -14.23
N SER A 131 -2.32 11.98 -13.62
CA SER A 131 -2.78 12.14 -12.24
C SER A 131 -1.63 12.24 -11.25
N MET A 132 -0.59 11.42 -11.42
CA MET A 132 0.57 11.45 -10.53
C MET A 132 1.25 12.82 -10.56
N VAL A 133 1.41 13.43 -11.74
CA VAL A 133 2.00 14.78 -11.87
C VAL A 133 1.17 15.82 -11.12
N PHE A 134 -0.15 15.86 -11.33
CA PHE A 134 -1.04 16.83 -10.69
C PHE A 134 -1.14 16.63 -9.17
N VAL A 135 -1.29 15.37 -8.72
CA VAL A 135 -1.35 15.01 -7.30
C VAL A 135 -0.06 15.40 -6.60
N THR A 136 1.09 15.09 -7.18
CA THR A 136 2.39 15.45 -6.59
C THR A 136 2.58 16.97 -6.54
N ALA A 137 2.15 17.73 -7.56
CA ALA A 137 2.19 19.19 -7.52
C ALA A 137 1.31 19.78 -6.40
N ILE A 138 0.07 19.31 -6.28
CA ILE A 138 -0.85 19.75 -5.21
C ILE A 138 -0.35 19.33 -3.83
N ALA A 139 0.20 18.12 -3.70
CA ALA A 139 0.79 17.64 -2.46
C ALA A 139 1.99 18.50 -2.02
N MET A 140 2.85 18.91 -2.95
CA MET A 140 3.97 19.83 -2.67
C MET A 140 3.48 21.19 -2.18
N LEU A 141 2.48 21.76 -2.84
CA LEU A 141 1.86 23.03 -2.43
C LEU A 141 1.23 22.89 -1.03
N SER A 142 0.45 21.84 -0.80
CA SER A 142 -0.17 21.55 0.49
C SER A 142 0.88 21.42 1.60
N TRP A 143 1.98 20.72 1.35
CA TRP A 143 3.06 20.58 2.33
C TRP A 143 3.66 21.93 2.71
N HIS A 144 3.98 22.77 1.73
CA HIS A 144 4.66 24.03 1.98
C HIS A 144 3.76 25.11 2.59
N TYR A 145 2.49 25.17 2.20
CA TYR A 145 1.57 26.23 2.63
C TYR A 145 0.66 25.83 3.80
N VAL A 146 0.37 24.54 3.99
CA VAL A 146 -0.58 24.09 5.02
C VAL A 146 0.12 23.20 6.04
N GLU A 147 0.68 22.08 5.59
CA GLU A 147 1.11 21.02 6.50
C GLU A 147 2.34 21.40 7.34
N LYS A 148 3.39 21.90 6.71
CA LYS A 148 4.63 22.31 7.40
C LYS A 148 4.38 23.46 8.39
N PRO A 149 3.60 24.52 8.08
CA PRO A 149 3.20 25.53 9.06
C PRO A 149 2.37 24.95 10.23
N VAL A 150 1.39 24.12 9.95
CA VAL A 150 0.51 23.51 10.98
C VAL A 150 1.32 22.60 11.91
N LEU A 151 2.23 21.79 11.39
CA LEU A 151 3.11 20.93 12.20
C LEU A 151 4.04 21.76 13.11
N LYS A 152 4.55 22.90 12.64
CA LYS A 152 5.34 23.83 13.48
C LYS A 152 4.52 24.42 14.62
N LEU A 153 3.24 24.75 14.36
CA LEU A 153 2.31 25.24 15.39
C LEU A 153 1.96 24.13 16.38
N ARG A 154 1.67 22.91 15.91
CA ARG A 154 1.38 21.75 16.77
C ARG A 154 2.52 21.47 17.75
N LYS A 155 3.78 21.54 17.33
CA LYS A 155 4.93 21.36 18.24
C LYS A 155 4.94 22.37 19.39
N LYS A 156 4.40 23.58 19.19
CA LYS A 156 4.27 24.61 20.23
C LYS A 156 3.09 24.38 21.19
N PHE A 157 2.00 23.77 20.71
CA PHE A 157 0.77 23.56 21.48
C PHE A 157 0.55 22.14 21.98
N SER A 158 1.44 21.19 21.63
CA SER A 158 1.35 19.79 22.07
C SER A 158 1.73 19.64 23.55
N PHE A 159 0.77 19.88 24.43
CA PHE A 159 0.85 19.71 25.89
C PHE A 159 1.22 18.28 26.35
N THR A 160 1.10 17.29 25.47
CA THR A 160 1.27 15.86 25.80
C THR A 160 2.74 15.43 25.96
N ALA A 161 3.71 16.22 25.52
CA ALA A 161 5.14 15.87 25.60
C ALA A 161 5.80 16.17 26.97
N ARG A 162 5.09 16.79 27.92
CA ARG A 162 5.67 17.18 29.22
C ARG A 162 5.52 16.12 30.32
N LYS A 163 4.88 14.96 30.05
CA LYS A 163 4.55 13.94 31.07
C LYS A 163 5.40 12.66 30.96
N SER A 164 6.67 12.74 30.57
CA SER A 164 7.58 11.58 30.66
C SER A 164 8.92 11.86 31.34
N GLU A 165 9.09 13.01 31.99
CA GLU A 165 10.16 13.21 32.97
C GLU A 165 9.58 12.98 34.38
N ILE A 166 9.16 11.75 34.68
CA ILE A 166 9.12 11.29 36.06
C ILE A 166 10.50 10.67 36.30
N PRO A 167 11.34 11.22 37.21
CA PRO A 167 12.62 10.62 37.53
C PRO A 167 12.36 9.21 38.07
N VAL A 168 12.87 8.20 37.36
CA VAL A 168 12.87 6.83 37.85
C VAL A 168 13.80 6.77 39.05
N GLY A 169 13.19 6.65 40.24
CA GLY A 169 13.77 5.99 41.41
C GLY A 169 14.89 6.72 42.13
N THR A 170 14.53 7.58 43.09
CA THR A 170 15.34 7.73 44.30
C THR A 170 15.39 6.37 44.99
N SER A 171 16.59 5.81 45.14
CA SER A 171 16.85 4.54 45.81
C SER A 171 16.23 4.51 47.20
N ILE A 172 15.31 3.58 47.45
CA ILE A 172 14.93 3.23 48.82
C ILE A 172 16.00 2.25 49.31
N ALA A 173 16.98 2.77 50.07
CA ALA A 173 17.85 1.94 50.88
C ALA A 173 17.00 1.34 52.02
N PRO A 174 17.01 0.01 52.24
CA PRO A 174 16.33 -0.56 53.39
C PRO A 174 17.12 -0.22 54.66
N ALA A 175 16.44 0.43 55.60
CA ALA A 175 16.93 0.68 56.93
C ALA A 175 17.14 -0.65 57.69
N MET A 176 18.32 -0.79 58.26
CA MET A 176 18.67 -1.51 59.50
C MET A 176 17.84 -2.73 59.88
N ALA A 177 18.41 -3.91 59.69
CA ALA A 177 18.13 -5.08 60.53
C ALA A 177 19.11 -5.08 61.71
N SER A 178 18.54 -5.08 62.91
CA SER A 178 19.15 -5.37 64.21
C SER A 178 19.76 -6.76 64.29
#